data_AF-A0A7X5DWG0-F1
#
_entry.id   AF-A0A7X5DWG0-F1
#
_cell.length_a   1.000
_cell.length_b   1.000
_cell.length_c   1.000
_cell.angle_alpha   90.00
_cell.angle_beta   90.00
_cell.angle_gamma   90.00
#
_symmetry.space_group_name_H-M   'P 1'
#
loop_
_entity.id
_entity.type
_entity.pdbx_description
1 polymer ?
#
loop_
_entity_poly.entity_id
_entity_poly.type
_entity_poly.pdbx_seq_one_letter_code
_entity_poly.pdbx_strand_id
1 'polypeptide(L)' 'MIKIAVCDDEAYMTDILDEKITEFFEKENIAADIFHFSDGDALLQAGEGMDVILPQKDNDGYRRQHTVFS' A
#
# COMPACT_ATOMS: atom_id res chain seq x y z
N MET A 1 -10.33 -9.55 -8.80
CA MET A 1 -9.00 -8.93 -8.92
C MET A 1 -8.71 -8.30 -7.59
N ILE A 2 -7.62 -8.72 -6.94
CA ILE A 2 -7.26 -8.23 -5.61
C ILE A 2 -6.71 -6.82 -5.77
N LYS A 3 -7.23 -5.86 -5.01
CA LYS A 3 -6.75 -4.47 -5.03
C LYS A 3 -5.80 -4.24 -3.85
N ILE A 4 -4.56 -3.89 -4.17
CA ILE A 4 -3.47 -3.75 -3.20
C ILE A 4 -3.05 -2.29 -3.20
N ALA A 5 -3.11 -1.65 -2.03
CA ALA A 5 -2.58 -0.32 -1.83
C ALA A 5 -1.19 -0.39 -1.19
N VAL A 6 -0.21 0.24 -1.81
CA VAL A 6 1.15 0.44 -1.28
C VAL A 6 1.30 1.92 -0.97
N CYS A 7 1.61 2.24 0.29
CA CYS A 7 1.83 3.62 0.71
C CYS A 7 3.25 3.75 1.24
N ASP A 8 4.13 4.37 0.46
CA ASP A 8 5.53 4.60 0.82
C ASP A 8 6.02 5.87 0.10
N ASP A 9 6.72 6.76 0.82
CA ASP A 9 7.26 7.99 0.24
C ASP A 9 8.61 7.78 -0.46
N GLU A 10 9.23 6.62 -0.29
CA GLU A 10 10.47 6.23 -0.96
C GLU A 10 10.19 5.42 -2.24
N ALA A 11 10.41 6.04 -3.41
CA ALA A 11 10.21 5.40 -4.71
C ALA A 11 10.97 4.08 -4.87
N TYR A 12 12.20 4.01 -4.34
CA TYR A 12 13.00 2.77 -4.35
C TYR A 12 12.34 1.63 -3.58
N MET A 13 11.70 1.92 -2.44
CA MET A 13 10.97 0.91 -1.66
C MET A 13 9.72 0.46 -2.39
N THR A 14 9.04 1.40 -3.04
CA THR A 14 7.87 1.13 -3.89
C THR A 14 8.22 0.17 -5.02
N ASP A 15 9.33 0.40 -5.75
CA ASP A 15 9.78 -0.47 -6.84
C ASP A 15 10.05 -1.91 -6.36
N ILE A 16 10.69 -2.07 -5.19
CA ILE A 16 10.95 -3.39 -4.59
C ILE A 16 9.65 -4.10 -4.22
N LEU A 17 8.69 -3.37 -3.66
CA LEU A 17 7.39 -3.93 -3.29
C LEU A 17 6.62 -4.36 -4.53
N ASP A 18 6.64 -3.57 -5.60
CA ASP A 18 6.00 -3.92 -6.87
C ASP A 18 6.53 -5.21 -7.46
N GLU A 19 7.86 -5.36 -7.53
CA GLU A 19 8.48 -6.58 -8.03
C GLU A 19 8.03 -7.80 -7.21
N LYS A 20 8.09 -7.71 -5.87
CA LYS A 20 7.75 -8.82 -4.98
C LYS A 20 6.27 -9.18 -5.00
N ILE A 21 5.40 -8.17 -5.00
CA ILE A 21 3.95 -8.37 -5.05
C ILE A 21 3.60 -9.01 -6.38
N THR A 22 4.10 -8.46 -7.49
CA THR A 22 3.84 -8.99 -8.83
C THR A 22 4.33 -10.44 -8.96
N GLU A 23 5.58 -10.73 -8.58
CA GLU A 23 6.14 -12.09 -8.64
C GLU A 23 5.29 -13.09 -7.84
N PHE A 24 4.85 -12.70 -6.64
CA PHE A 24 4.01 -13.56 -5.80
C PHE A 24 2.66 -13.85 -6.45
N PHE A 25 1.93 -12.83 -6.90
CA PHE A 25 0.58 -13.00 -7.45
C PHE A 25 0.59 -13.67 -8.83
N GLU A 26 1.60 -13.41 -9.66
CA GLU A 26 1.80 -14.12 -10.91
C GLU A 26 2.06 -15.62 -10.69
N LYS A 27 2.92 -15.95 -9.72
CA LYS A 27 3.22 -17.35 -9.38
C LYS A 27 1.99 -18.12 -8.90
N GLU A 28 1.12 -17.46 -8.14
CA GLU A 28 -0.14 -18.04 -7.65
C GLU A 28 -1.27 -17.97 -8.70
N ASN A 29 -1.01 -17.42 -9.89
CA ASN A 29 -1.99 -17.22 -10.97
C ASN A 29 -3.23 -16.43 -10.49
N ILE A 30 -3.00 -15.40 -9.68
CA ILE A 30 -4.03 -14.51 -9.15
C ILE A 30 -3.87 -13.13 -9.77
N ALA A 31 -4.95 -12.58 -10.35
CA ALA A 31 -4.96 -11.21 -10.85
C ALA A 31 -5.02 -10.20 -9.69
N ALA A 32 -4.05 -9.30 -9.63
CA ALA A 32 -3.96 -8.22 -8.66
C ALA A 32 -3.70 -6.87 -9.35
N ASP A 33 -4.29 -5.80 -8.81
CA ASP A 33 -3.99 -4.42 -9.14
C ASP A 33 -3.21 -3.79 -8.00
N ILE A 34 -2.13 -3.08 -8.31
CA ILE A 34 -1.31 -2.36 -7.34
C ILE A 34 -1.54 -0.85 -7.51
N PHE A 35 -1.84 -0.17 -6.40
CA PHE A 35 -2.07 1.26 -6.34
C PHE A 35 -1.06 1.91 -5.39
N HIS A 36 -0.36 2.93 -5.87
CA HIS A 36 0.67 3.63 -5.10
C HIS A 36 0.15 4.93 -4.50
N PHE A 37 0.54 5.17 -3.26
CA PHE A 37 0.23 6.38 -2.52
C PHE A 37 1.52 6.91 -1.89
N SER A 38 1.76 8.21 -2.02
CA SER A 38 2.93 8.88 -1.44
C SER A 38 2.69 9.32 0.00
N ASP A 39 1.44 9.27 0.48
CA ASP A 39 1.05 9.70 1.81
C ASP A 39 -0.19 8.94 2.31
N GLY A 40 -0.33 8.89 3.63
CA GLY A 40 -1.40 8.18 4.30
C GLY A 40 -2.79 8.82 4.12
N ASP A 41 -2.88 10.13 3.88
CA ASP A 41 -4.17 10.79 3.64
C ASP A 41 -4.77 10.35 2.29
N ALA A 42 -3.94 10.28 1.23
CA ALA A 42 -4.34 9.75 -0.07
C ALA A 42 -4.76 8.27 0.02
N LEU A 43 -4.02 7.48 0.81
CA LEU A 43 -4.37 6.09 1.10
C LEU A 43 -5.71 5.98 1.83
N LEU A 44 -5.94 6.78 2.88
CA LEU A 44 -7.16 6.77 3.68
C LEU A 44 -8.39 7.14 2.83
N GLN A 45 -8.25 8.08 1.90
CA GLN A 45 -9.32 8.44 0.95
C GLN A 45 -9.63 7.30 -0.03
N ALA A 46 -8.63 6.49 -0.40
CA ALA A 46 -8.81 5.32 -1.28
C ALA A 46 -9.26 4.04 -0.54
N GLY A 47 -9.13 4.01 0.78
CA GLY A 47 -9.25 2.79 1.61
C GLY A 47 -10.61 2.08 1.55
N GLU A 48 -11.68 2.75 1.14
CA GLU A 48 -13.01 2.14 1.02
C GLU A 48 -13.14 1.07 -0.09
N GLY A 49 -12.09 0.85 -0.90
CA GLY A 49 -12.12 -0.11 -2.01
C GLY A 49 -10.90 -1.01 -2.17
N MET A 50 -10.04 -1.12 -1.16
CA MET A 50 -8.81 -1.92 -1.19
C MET A 50 -8.96 -3.21 -0.38
N ASP A 51 -8.45 -4.33 -0.91
CA ASP A 51 -8.48 -5.63 -0.22
C ASP A 51 -7.29 -5.79 0.73
N VAL A 52 -6.14 -5.23 0.35
CA VAL A 52 -4.88 -5.28 1.11
C VAL A 52 -4.26 -3.89 1.15
N ILE A 53 -3.77 -3.50 2.32
CA ILE A 53 -3.06 -2.23 2.53
C ILE A 53 -1.68 -2.52 3.11
N LEU A 54 -0.64 -2.03 2.43
CA LEU A 54 0.76 -2.10 2.82
C LEU A 54 1.27 -0.68 3.14
N PRO A 55 1.17 -0.24 4.41
CA PRO A 55 1.64 1.07 4.83
C PRO A 55 3.13 1.06 5.15
N GLN A 56 3.81 2.18 4.88
CA GLN A 56 5.17 2.46 5.32
C GLN A 56 5.28 2.27 6.83
N LYS A 57 6.38 1.61 7.24
CA LYS A 57 6.67 1.39 8.65
C LYS A 57 7.74 2.39 9.10
N ASP A 58 7.34 3.36 9.90
CA ASP A 58 8.29 4.21 10.62
C ASP A 58 8.94 3.42 11.77
N ASN A 59 10.15 3.82 12.17
CA ASN A 59 10.90 3.22 13.28
C ASN A 59 10.17 3.30 14.64
N ASP A 60 9.15 4.15 14.78
CA ASP A 60 8.29 4.28 15.97
C ASP A 60 6.94 3.52 15.88
N GLY A 61 6.74 2.72 14.83
CA GLY A 61 5.52 1.94 14.58
C GLY A 61 4.73 2.40 13.34
N TYR A 62 3.55 1.81 13.11
CA TYR A 62 2.64 2.33 12.08
C TYR A 62 2.10 3.68 12.54
N ARG A 63 2.60 4.77 11.97
CA ARG A 63 2.08 6.09 12.26
C ARG A 63 0.62 6.12 11.81
N ARG A 64 -0.32 6.16 12.77
CA ARG A 64 -1.63 6.75 12.49
C ARG A 64 -1.34 8.18 12.12
N GLN A 65 -1.42 8.53 10.83
CA GLN A 65 -1.47 9.93 10.45
C GLN A 65 -2.62 10.54 11.26
N HIS A 66 -2.28 11.50 12.10
CA HIS A 66 -3.16 12.08 13.10
C HIS A 66 -4.32 12.80 12.39
N THR A 67 -5.43 12.11 12.20
CA THR A 67 -6.72 12.76 11.93
C THR A 67 -7.62 12.52 13.14
N VAL A 68 -7.73 13.57 13.95
CA VAL A 68 -8.75 13.67 14.99
C VAL A 68 -10.09 13.59 14.27
N PHE A 69 -10.85 12.53 14.49
CA PHE A 69 -12.28 12.51 14.16
C PHE A 69 -12.95 13.57 15.04
N SER A 70 -13.33 14.70 14.43
CA SER A 70 -14.32 15.65 14.98
C SER A 70 -15.62 15.52 14.19
#